data_AF-A0A9P1I6S8-F1
#
_entry.id   AF-A0A9P1I6S8-F1
#
_cell.length_a   1.000
_cell.length_b   1.000
_cell.length_c   1.000
_cell.angle_alpha   90.00
_cell.angle_beta   90.00
_cell.angle_gamma   90.00
#
_symmetry.space_group_name_H-M   'P 1'
#
loop_
_entity.id
_entity.type
_entity.pdbx_description
1 polymer ?
#
loop_
_entity_poly.entity_id
_entity_poly.type
_entity_poly.pdbx_seq_one_letter_code
_entity_poly.pdbx_strand_id
1 'polypeptide(L)'
;MSRGTKSTMSYKDKANLKFVEQEEPAFIKAMKAKMGYKEPAKLEDKFDDEGPSNFDDDETELLRMKEEDRPQVVVLNESTDLTKEQLEKELEVIRKEEDDQKIAEGKITFKKPVKRLAEGEKEEDDKKKKKTVIAEPKKTLLSFGDDEEEDE
;
A
#
# COMPACT_ATOMS: atom_id res chain seq x y z
N MET A 1 -18.10 -69.18 -19.16
CA MET A 1 -17.18 -68.19 -18.55
C MET A 1 -17.97 -66.92 -18.25
N SER A 2 -18.41 -66.73 -17.00
CA SER A 2 -19.13 -65.53 -16.57
C SER A 2 -18.12 -64.43 -16.25
N ARG A 3 -18.24 -63.27 -16.91
CA ARG A 3 -17.38 -62.11 -16.64
C ARG A 3 -17.91 -61.43 -15.39
N GLY A 4 -17.06 -61.31 -14.36
CA GLY A 4 -17.41 -60.69 -13.07
C GLY A 4 -17.97 -59.28 -13.24
N THR A 5 -19.15 -59.05 -12.68
CA THR A 5 -19.79 -57.73 -12.60
C THR A 5 -18.97 -56.83 -11.70
N LYS A 6 -18.52 -55.67 -12.21
CA LYS A 6 -17.81 -54.67 -11.41
C LYS A 6 -18.82 -53.97 -10.50
N SER A 7 -18.82 -54.34 -9.21
CA SER A 7 -19.61 -53.67 -8.18
C SER A 7 -19.06 -52.25 -7.97
N THR A 8 -19.83 -51.22 -8.31
CA THR A 8 -19.49 -49.84 -8.02
C THR A 8 -20.08 -49.46 -6.66
N MET A 9 -19.21 -49.06 -5.71
CA MET A 9 -19.63 -48.66 -4.37
C MET A 9 -20.53 -47.41 -4.41
N SER A 10 -21.50 -47.34 -3.50
CA SER A 10 -22.39 -46.17 -3.39
C SER A 10 -21.65 -44.96 -2.82
N TYR A 11 -22.22 -43.77 -2.98
CA TYR A 11 -21.65 -42.53 -2.45
C TYR A 11 -21.45 -42.57 -0.92
N LYS A 12 -22.41 -43.17 -0.18
CA LYS A 12 -22.33 -43.33 1.28
C LYS A 12 -21.22 -44.30 1.68
N ASP A 13 -20.99 -45.34 0.88
CA ASP A 13 -19.91 -46.30 1.13
C ASP A 13 -18.53 -45.66 0.88
N LYS A 14 -18.44 -44.77 -0.13
CA LYS A 14 -17.21 -44.02 -0.43
C LYS A 14 -16.84 -42.99 0.63
N ALA A 15 -17.83 -42.37 1.28
CA ALA A 15 -17.60 -41.35 2.30
C ALA A 15 -16.91 -41.88 3.57
N ASN A 16 -17.02 -43.19 3.84
CA ASN A 16 -16.42 -43.84 4.99
C ASN A 16 -15.05 -44.49 4.68
N LEU A 17 -14.53 -44.35 3.46
CA LEU A 17 -13.22 -44.88 3.09
C LEU A 17 -12.12 -43.96 3.63
N LYS A 18 -11.27 -44.51 4.50
CA LYS A 18 -10.04 -43.85 4.94
C LYS A 18 -8.87 -44.40 4.14
N PHE A 19 -8.02 -43.51 3.63
CA PHE A 19 -6.74 -43.90 3.07
C PHE A 19 -5.81 -44.34 4.22
N VAL A 20 -5.22 -45.53 4.09
CA VAL A 20 -4.19 -46.03 5.00
C VAL A 20 -2.93 -46.18 4.17
N GLU A 21 -1.94 -45.35 4.46
CA GLU A 21 -0.63 -45.46 3.84
C GLU A 21 0.07 -46.70 4.41
N GLN A 22 0.16 -47.76 3.62
CA GLN A 22 0.91 -48.96 3.98
C GLN A 22 2.36 -48.78 3.55
N GLU A 23 3.30 -49.16 4.43
CA GLU A 23 4.72 -49.17 4.07
C GLU A 23 4.96 -50.08 2.85
N GLU A 24 5.87 -49.65 1.98
CA GLU A 24 6.20 -50.44 0.80
C GLU A 24 6.88 -51.76 1.18
N PRO A 25 6.48 -52.89 0.58
CA PRO A 25 7.11 -54.18 0.85
C PRO A 25 8.59 -54.15 0.42
N ALA A 26 9.43 -54.89 1.16
CA ALA A 26 10.89 -54.88 1.01
C ALA A 26 11.41 -55.10 -0.43
N PHE A 27 10.68 -55.89 -1.23
CA PHE A 27 11.00 -56.13 -2.63
C PHE A 27 10.90 -54.86 -3.49
N ILE A 28 9.82 -54.07 -3.33
CA ILE A 28 9.61 -52.82 -4.10
C ILE A 28 10.65 -51.78 -3.69
N LYS A 29 10.95 -51.68 -2.39
CA LYS A 29 12.01 -50.79 -1.87
C LYS A 29 13.38 -51.11 -2.47
N ALA A 30 13.74 -52.39 -2.53
CA ALA A 30 14.99 -52.84 -3.14
C ALA A 30 15.02 -52.58 -4.66
N MET A 31 13.89 -52.75 -5.36
CA MET A 31 13.79 -52.46 -6.80
C MET A 31 13.91 -50.97 -7.08
N LYS A 32 13.22 -50.10 -6.33
CA LYS A 32 13.32 -48.63 -6.44
C LYS A 32 14.75 -48.13 -6.20
N ALA A 33 15.44 -48.69 -5.21
CA ALA A 33 16.84 -48.37 -4.94
C ALA A 33 17.76 -48.76 -6.11
N LYS A 34 17.59 -49.96 -6.67
CA LYS A 34 18.36 -50.42 -7.86
C LYS A 34 18.10 -49.56 -9.10
N MET A 35 16.89 -49.03 -9.24
CA MET A 35 16.46 -48.19 -10.37
C MET A 35 16.76 -46.69 -10.16
N GLY A 36 17.31 -46.29 -9.00
CA GLY A 36 17.62 -44.89 -8.69
C GLY A 36 16.37 -44.00 -8.57
N TYR A 37 15.22 -44.56 -8.18
CA TYR A 37 13.98 -43.81 -8.04
C TYR A 37 14.10 -42.73 -6.95
N LYS A 38 13.83 -41.48 -7.31
CA LYS A 38 13.72 -40.35 -6.38
C LYS A 38 12.25 -39.96 -6.27
N GLU A 39 11.75 -39.83 -5.05
CA GLU A 39 10.38 -39.37 -4.81
C GLU A 39 10.22 -37.94 -5.37
N PRO A 40 9.15 -37.65 -6.12
CA PRO A 40 8.88 -36.29 -6.57
C PRO A 40 8.60 -35.39 -5.36
N ALA A 41 8.81 -34.09 -5.53
CA ALA A 41 8.53 -33.08 -4.51
C ALA A 41 7.12 -33.30 -3.94
N LYS A 42 7.04 -33.50 -2.62
CA LYS A 42 5.78 -33.76 -1.91
C LYS A 42 5.03 -32.44 -1.72
N LEU A 43 3.75 -32.54 -1.37
CA LEU A 43 2.96 -31.34 -1.06
C LEU A 43 3.52 -30.61 0.17
N GLU A 44 4.00 -31.36 1.16
CA GLU A 44 4.65 -30.87 2.38
C GLU A 44 5.92 -30.04 2.09
N ASP A 45 6.69 -30.36 1.06
CA ASP A 45 7.88 -29.57 0.64
C ASP A 45 7.51 -28.13 0.22
N LYS A 46 6.23 -27.84 0.00
CA LYS A 46 5.71 -26.49 -0.29
C LYS A 46 5.27 -25.74 0.96
N PHE A 47 5.09 -26.43 2.07
CA PHE A 47 4.68 -25.89 3.37
C PHE A 47 5.87 -25.68 4.32
N ASP A 48 7.05 -26.16 3.98
CA ASP A 48 8.27 -25.78 4.69
C ASP A 48 8.49 -24.27 4.57
N ASP A 49 8.20 -23.59 5.69
CA ASP A 49 8.19 -22.14 5.92
C ASP A 49 9.60 -21.56 6.07
N GLU A 50 10.61 -22.17 5.42
CA GLU A 50 11.86 -21.46 5.10
C GLU A 50 11.68 -20.71 3.78
N GLY A 51 10.57 -19.99 3.67
CA GLY A 51 10.54 -18.78 2.86
C GLY A 51 11.66 -17.87 3.38
N PRO A 52 12.33 -17.10 2.51
CA PRO A 52 13.41 -16.24 2.96
C PRO A 52 12.89 -15.26 4.01
N SER A 53 13.23 -15.51 5.28
CA SER A 53 12.84 -14.76 6.48
C SER A 53 13.36 -13.32 6.52
N ASN A 54 14.06 -12.90 5.45
CA ASN A 54 14.80 -11.65 5.37
C ASN A 54 14.15 -10.69 4.36
N PHE A 55 12.84 -10.81 4.10
CA PHE A 55 12.14 -9.93 3.16
C PHE A 55 11.47 -8.73 3.83
N ASP A 56 11.40 -8.71 5.17
CA ASP A 56 10.68 -7.70 5.96
C ASP A 56 11.61 -6.84 6.83
N ASP A 57 12.92 -6.91 6.59
CA ASP A 57 13.88 -6.03 7.26
C ASP A 57 14.10 -4.78 6.40
N ASP A 58 13.82 -3.59 6.94
CA ASP A 58 13.97 -2.30 6.26
C ASP A 58 15.38 -2.16 5.65
N GLU A 59 16.42 -2.72 6.30
CA GLU A 59 17.80 -2.73 5.78
C GLU A 59 17.93 -3.55 4.49
N THR A 60 17.24 -4.68 4.42
CA THR A 60 17.24 -5.54 3.22
C THR A 60 16.44 -4.93 2.07
N GLU A 61 15.39 -4.18 2.39
CA GLU A 61 14.62 -3.42 1.40
C GLU A 61 15.46 -2.28 0.81
N LEU A 62 16.17 -1.51 1.65
CA LEU A 62 17.11 -0.48 1.23
C LEU A 62 18.23 -1.02 0.32
N LEU A 63 18.78 -2.21 0.64
CA LEU A 63 19.81 -2.85 -0.19
C LEU A 63 19.28 -3.31 -1.56
N ARG A 64 18.00 -3.66 -1.65
CA ARG A 64 17.33 -4.08 -2.90
C ARG A 64 16.94 -2.89 -3.77
N MET A 65 16.64 -1.74 -3.17
CA MET A 65 16.41 -0.49 -3.91
C MET A 65 17.67 -0.06 -4.67
N LYS A 66 17.47 0.47 -5.88
CA LYS A 66 18.55 1.11 -6.64
C LYS A 66 19.12 2.25 -5.81
N GLU A 67 20.43 2.48 -5.92
CA GLU A 67 21.11 3.52 -5.13
C GLU A 67 20.49 4.92 -5.34
N GLU A 68 19.97 5.20 -6.53
CA GLU A 68 19.28 6.44 -6.89
C GLU A 68 17.90 6.58 -6.24
N ASP A 69 17.24 5.46 -5.92
CA ASP A 69 15.90 5.43 -5.32
C ASP A 69 15.98 5.42 -3.78
N ARG A 70 17.18 5.25 -3.20
CA ARG A 70 17.37 5.29 -1.74
C ARG A 70 17.26 6.72 -1.22
N PRO A 71 16.72 6.92 0.00
CA PRO A 71 16.65 8.25 0.60
C PRO A 71 18.06 8.83 0.81
N GLN A 72 18.25 10.08 0.42
CA GLN A 72 19.50 10.80 0.67
C GLN A 72 19.61 11.15 2.17
N VAL A 73 20.62 10.59 2.83
CA VAL A 73 20.96 10.96 4.21
C VAL A 73 21.87 12.19 4.17
N VAL A 74 21.38 13.33 4.67
CA VAL A 74 22.16 14.56 4.82
C VAL A 74 22.58 14.71 6.27
N VAL A 75 23.89 14.74 6.52
CA VAL A 75 24.47 15.01 7.84
C VAL A 75 24.78 16.49 7.92
N LEU A 76 24.19 17.18 8.90
CA LEU A 76 24.43 18.61 9.12
C LEU A 76 25.87 18.84 9.61
N ASN A 77 26.59 19.73 8.94
CA ASN A 77 27.89 20.22 9.36
C ASN A 77 27.72 21.49 10.19
N GLU A 78 28.22 21.48 11.43
CA GLU A 78 28.09 22.60 12.35
C GLU A 78 28.76 23.90 11.87
N SER A 79 29.73 23.80 10.94
CA SER A 79 30.49 24.95 10.42
C SER A 79 29.88 25.60 9.18
N THR A 80 29.14 24.85 8.36
CA THR A 80 28.59 25.33 7.07
C THR A 80 27.08 25.45 7.08
N ASP A 81 26.40 24.58 7.83
CA ASP A 81 24.96 24.46 7.78
C ASP A 81 24.29 25.25 8.90
N LEU A 82 23.15 25.86 8.58
CA LEU A 82 22.40 26.63 9.57
C LEU A 82 21.75 25.69 10.58
N THR A 83 21.98 25.98 11.85
CA THR A 83 21.22 25.35 12.92
C THR A 83 19.77 25.83 12.90
N LYS A 84 18.86 25.04 13.47
CA LYS A 84 17.42 25.34 13.51
C LYS A 84 17.13 26.76 14.01
N GLU A 85 17.81 27.20 15.07
CA GLU A 85 17.60 28.52 15.65
C GLU A 85 18.06 29.66 14.74
N GLN A 86 19.15 29.46 13.99
CA GLN A 86 19.64 30.46 13.04
C GLN A 86 18.69 30.56 11.84
N LEU A 87 18.20 29.43 11.34
CA LEU A 87 17.23 29.38 10.25
C LEU A 87 15.91 30.08 10.62
N GLU A 88 15.41 29.88 11.83
CA GLU A 88 14.21 30.58 12.32
C GLU A 88 14.43 32.10 12.41
N LYS A 89 15.62 32.55 12.86
CA LYS A 89 15.97 33.98 12.90
C LYS A 89 16.03 34.59 11.51
N GLU A 90 16.67 33.91 10.55
CA GLU A 90 16.76 34.35 9.15
C GLU A 90 15.35 34.48 8.53
N LEU A 91 14.50 33.46 8.72
CA LEU A 91 13.11 33.48 8.26
C LEU A 91 12.31 34.63 8.85
N GLU A 92 12.49 34.94 10.14
CA GLU A 92 11.81 36.06 10.79
C GLU A 92 12.28 37.41 10.25
N VAL A 93 13.57 37.54 9.88
CA VAL A 93 14.11 38.74 9.22
C VAL A 93 13.52 38.88 7.82
N ILE A 94 13.53 37.82 7.02
CA ILE A 94 12.95 37.81 5.66
C ILE A 94 11.47 38.20 5.72
N ARG A 95 10.70 37.65 6.66
CA ARG A 95 9.28 38.00 6.84
C ARG A 95 9.09 39.49 7.16
N LYS A 96 9.91 40.06 8.03
CA LYS A 96 9.85 41.49 8.37
C LYS A 96 10.19 42.37 7.17
N GLU A 97 11.23 42.00 6.41
CA GLU A 97 11.61 42.73 5.20
C GLU A 97 10.51 42.64 4.13
N GLU A 98 9.89 41.48 3.94
CA GLU A 98 8.74 41.33 3.05
C GLU A 98 7.55 42.17 3.50
N ASP A 99 7.29 42.24 4.80
CA ASP A 99 6.21 43.06 5.35
C ASP A 99 6.50 44.56 5.20
N ASP A 100 7.74 44.99 5.44
CA ASP A 100 8.19 46.36 5.19
C ASP A 100 8.11 46.73 3.70
N GLN A 101 8.47 45.80 2.80
CA GLN A 101 8.28 45.97 1.36
C GLN A 101 6.80 46.09 0.99
N LYS A 102 5.92 45.25 1.54
CA LYS A 102 4.45 45.34 1.33
C LYS A 102 3.89 46.66 1.87
N ILE A 103 4.41 47.16 3.00
CA ILE A 103 4.05 48.46 3.57
C ILE A 103 4.47 49.59 2.63
N ALA A 104 5.71 49.56 2.12
CA ALA A 104 6.22 50.56 1.17
C ALA A 104 5.46 50.56 -0.16
N GLU A 105 5.07 49.38 -0.67
CA GLU A 105 4.22 49.24 -1.85
C GLU A 105 2.74 49.59 -1.60
N GLY A 106 2.35 49.86 -0.33
CA GLY A 106 0.98 50.18 0.05
C GLY A 106 0.02 48.99 0.01
N LYS A 107 0.51 47.75 -0.06
CA LYS A 107 -0.26 46.50 -0.14
C LYS A 107 -0.55 45.90 1.24
N ILE A 108 -1.00 46.73 2.18
CA ILE A 108 -1.30 46.27 3.55
C ILE A 108 -2.67 45.59 3.60
N THR A 109 -2.73 44.33 4.03
CA THR A 109 -3.99 43.60 4.23
C THR A 109 -4.33 43.49 5.72
N PHE A 110 -5.46 44.06 6.14
CA PHE A 110 -5.97 43.90 7.50
C PHE A 110 -6.76 42.61 7.63
N LYS A 111 -6.28 41.67 8.45
CA LYS A 111 -7.09 40.51 8.84
C LYS A 111 -8.22 40.97 9.77
N LYS A 112 -9.44 40.56 9.45
CA LYS A 112 -10.61 40.80 10.31
C LYS A 112 -10.35 40.16 11.68
N PRO A 113 -10.61 40.85 12.81
CA PRO A 113 -10.43 40.26 14.12
C PRO A 113 -11.33 39.03 14.25
N VAL A 114 -10.72 37.90 14.62
CA VAL A 114 -11.45 36.66 14.91
C VAL A 114 -12.14 36.86 16.26
N LYS A 115 -13.47 36.83 16.26
CA LYS A 115 -14.23 36.80 17.51
C LYS A 115 -13.81 35.53 18.25
N ARG A 116 -13.45 35.64 19.53
CA ARG A 116 -13.21 34.48 20.40
C ARG A 116 -14.49 33.63 20.42
N LEU A 117 -14.56 32.62 19.56
CA LEU A 117 -15.53 31.55 19.69
C LEU A 117 -15.02 30.66 20.81
N ALA A 118 -15.88 30.42 21.79
CA ALA A 118 -15.64 29.37 22.77
C ALA A 118 -15.41 28.06 22.00
N GLU A 119 -14.37 27.36 22.42
CA GLU A 119 -13.93 26.02 22.01
C GLU A 119 -14.85 25.25 21.04
N GLY A 120 -14.37 25.06 19.82
CA GLY A 120 -14.93 24.12 18.86
C GLY A 120 -15.67 24.75 17.68
N GLU A 121 -14.94 25.14 16.65
CA GLU A 121 -15.23 24.84 15.23
C GLU A 121 -14.21 25.59 14.35
N LYS A 122 -13.58 24.85 13.42
CA LYS A 122 -12.64 25.38 12.43
C LYS A 122 -13.45 26.00 11.28
N GLU A 123 -13.34 27.30 11.05
CA GLU A 123 -13.97 27.97 9.91
C GLU A 123 -13.03 27.98 8.69
N GLU A 124 -13.48 27.38 7.59
CA GLU A 124 -12.93 27.52 6.24
C GLU A 124 -13.20 28.92 5.66
N ASP A 125 -12.25 29.40 4.85
CA ASP A 125 -12.20 30.74 4.25
C ASP A 125 -13.20 30.85 3.08
N ASP A 126 -14.36 31.50 3.32
CA ASP A 126 -15.42 31.66 2.31
C ASP A 126 -15.49 33.12 1.79
N LYS A 127 -14.88 33.35 0.61
CA LYS A 127 -14.88 34.64 -0.11
C LYS A 127 -16.23 34.91 -0.78
N LYS A 128 -17.14 35.64 -0.11
CA LYS A 128 -18.39 36.16 -0.72
C LYS A 128 -18.20 37.46 -1.49
N LYS A 129 -18.11 37.39 -2.82
CA LYS A 129 -18.48 38.47 -3.76
C LYS A 129 -20.00 38.40 -4.02
N LYS A 130 -20.72 39.51 -3.78
CA LYS A 130 -22.14 39.66 -4.16
C LYS A 130 -22.28 39.77 -5.69
N LYS A 131 -22.96 38.82 -6.32
CA LYS A 131 -23.88 39.08 -7.45
C LYS A 131 -25.08 38.13 -7.34
N THR A 132 -26.24 38.75 -7.48
CA THR A 132 -27.58 38.17 -7.45
C THR A 132 -27.87 37.31 -8.68
N VAL A 133 -28.91 36.49 -8.56
CA VAL A 133 -29.71 35.79 -9.59
C VAL A 133 -29.49 34.27 -9.70
N ILE A 134 -30.39 33.56 -9.00
CA ILE A 134 -31.05 32.27 -9.28
C ILE A 134 -30.15 31.04 -9.55
N ALA A 135 -30.15 30.13 -8.56
CA ALA A 135 -29.50 28.83 -8.64
C ALA A 135 -30.40 27.80 -9.34
N GLU A 136 -29.94 27.29 -10.47
CA GLU A 136 -30.32 25.96 -10.97
C GLU A 136 -29.16 25.00 -10.67
N PRO A 137 -29.41 23.80 -10.10
CA PRO A 137 -28.32 22.86 -9.85
C PRO A 137 -27.85 22.27 -11.18
N LYS A 138 -26.61 22.59 -11.57
CA LYS A 138 -25.88 21.87 -12.61
C LYS A 138 -25.62 20.44 -12.12
N LYS A 139 -26.58 19.55 -12.35
CA LYS A 139 -26.32 18.11 -12.46
C LYS A 139 -25.18 17.93 -13.46
N THR A 140 -24.23 17.07 -13.10
CA THR A 140 -22.95 16.75 -13.80
C THR A 140 -21.73 17.64 -13.45
N LEU A 141 -21.35 17.69 -12.17
CA LEU A 141 -19.95 17.98 -11.76
C LEU A 141 -19.08 16.70 -11.77
N LEU A 142 -19.64 15.60 -12.26
CA LEU A 142 -18.95 14.34 -12.55
C LEU A 142 -19.58 13.84 -13.85
N SER A 143 -18.92 14.06 -14.99
CA SER A 143 -19.18 13.28 -16.20
C SER A 143 -18.32 12.03 -16.11
N PHE A 144 -18.68 11.11 -15.21
CA PHE A 144 -18.30 9.72 -15.48
C PHE A 144 -19.15 9.31 -16.68
N GLY A 145 -18.47 8.86 -17.74
CA GLY A 145 -19.06 8.58 -19.04
C GLY A 145 -20.33 7.76 -18.91
N ASP A 146 -21.43 8.40 -19.33
CA ASP A 146 -22.64 7.76 -19.79
C ASP A 146 -22.33 7.22 -21.20
N ASP A 147 -21.50 6.17 -21.24
CA ASP A 147 -21.23 5.35 -22.42
C ASP A 147 -21.84 3.98 -22.13
N GLU A 148 -23.17 3.97 -22.14
CA GLU A 148 -24.00 2.77 -22.16
C GLU A 148 -24.25 2.41 -23.63
N GLU A 149 -23.77 1.23 -24.03
CA GLU A 149 -24.28 0.38 -25.12
C GLU A 149 -24.67 1.02 -26.47
N GLU A 150 -23.81 0.83 -27.49
CA GLU A 150 -24.28 0.56 -28.86
C GLU A 150 -23.21 -0.22 -29.66
N ASP A 151 -22.99 -1.49 -29.29
CA ASP A 151 -22.41 -2.49 -30.19
C ASP A 151 -23.57 -3.16 -30.95
N GLU A 152 -23.75 -2.78 -32.22
CA GLU A 152 -24.34 -3.62 -33.28
C GLU A 152 -23.26 -4.53 -33.90
#